data_AF-X1FYF7-F1
#
_entry.id   AF-X1FYF7-F1
#
_cell.length_a   1.000
_cell.length_b   1.000
_cell.length_c   1.000
_cell.angle_alpha   90.00
_cell.angle_beta   90.00
_cell.angle_gamma   90.00
#
_symmetry.space_group_name_H-M   'P 1'
#
loop_
_entity.id
_entity.type
_entity.pdbx_description
1 polymer ?
#
loop_
_entity_poly.entity_id
_entity_poly.type
_entity_poly.pdbx_seq_one_letter_code
_entity_poly.pdbx_strand_id
1 'polypeptide(L)'
;GMISAIAYGFSVTEIVFEENRGKWLVRTSNGLKTLNPEYIKFFSDPFGNLMKIEENIGGSSVDLPLDRMLIWSHNRKFGNWYGESLLNACYKNWFIKDAMLKFANIG
;
A
#
# COMPACT_ATOMS: atom_id res chain seq x y z
N GLY A 1 2.06 2.19 -7.36
CA GLY A 1 2.09 0.85 -7.99
C GLY A 1 3.11 -0.03 -7.30
N MET A 2 3.11 -1.34 -7.54
CA MET A 2 3.81 -2.43 -6.81
C MET A 2 5.18 -2.11 -6.14
N ILE A 3 6.00 -1.21 -6.69
CA ILE A 3 7.23 -0.68 -6.06
C ILE A 3 6.95 -0.02 -4.69
N SER A 4 5.81 0.65 -4.51
CA SER A 4 5.41 1.24 -3.23
C SER A 4 5.18 0.18 -2.15
N ALA A 5 4.76 -1.04 -2.51
CA ALA A 5 4.57 -2.13 -1.55
C ALA A 5 5.90 -2.62 -0.95
N ILE A 6 7.01 -2.50 -1.68
CA ILE A 6 8.33 -2.84 -1.17
C ILE A 6 8.76 -1.83 -0.08
N ALA A 7 8.43 -0.55 -0.28
CA ALA A 7 8.76 0.53 0.64
C ALA A 7 7.82 0.61 1.85
N TYR A 8 6.52 0.39 1.67
CA TYR A 8 5.50 0.57 2.72
C TYR A 8 4.95 -0.75 3.28
N GLY A 9 5.29 -1.89 2.71
CA GLY A 9 4.78 -3.21 3.10
C GLY A 9 3.52 -3.65 2.31
N PHE A 10 2.77 -2.71 1.73
CA PHE A 10 1.60 -2.99 0.91
C PHE A 10 1.33 -1.91 -0.15
N SER A 11 0.49 -2.23 -1.14
CA SER A 11 -0.07 -1.28 -2.09
C SER A 11 -1.53 -1.60 -2.39
N VAL A 12 -2.35 -0.57 -2.55
CA VAL A 12 -3.76 -0.69 -2.94
C VAL A 12 -3.96 -0.03 -4.30
N THR A 13 -4.59 -0.73 -5.23
CA THR A 13 -4.91 -0.21 -6.56
C THR A 13 -6.38 -0.44 -6.88
N GLU A 14 -7.10 0.62 -7.21
CA GLU A 14 -8.45 0.54 -7.76
C GLU A 14 -8.40 0.14 -9.24
N ILE A 15 -9.20 -0.86 -9.61
CA ILE A 15 -9.44 -1.25 -11.00
C ILE A 15 -10.72 -0.59 -11.49
N VAL A 16 -10.59 0.37 -12.40
CA VAL A 16 -11.72 1.07 -12.99
C VAL A 16 -12.05 0.44 -14.33
N PHE A 17 -13.28 -0.07 -14.44
CA PHE A 17 -13.80 -0.62 -15.68
C PHE A 17 -14.57 0.43 -16.49
N GLU A 18 -14.57 0.27 -17.80
CA GLU A 18 -15.42 0.99 -18.74
C GLU A 18 -16.11 0.01 -19.67
N GLU A 19 -17.36 0.30 -20.03
CA GLU A 19 -18.08 -0.48 -21.01
C GLU A 19 -17.65 -0.05 -22.42
N ASN A 20 -17.29 -1.03 -23.25
CA ASN A 20 -16.96 -0.83 -24.65
C ASN A 20 -17.66 -1.91 -25.48
N ARG A 21 -18.69 -1.51 -26.23
CA ARG A 21 -19.44 -2.39 -27.14
C ARG A 21 -19.96 -3.66 -26.44
N GLY A 22 -20.59 -3.50 -25.26
CA GLY A 22 -21.14 -4.62 -24.50
C GLY A 22 -20.11 -5.48 -23.75
N LYS A 23 -18.84 -5.06 -23.71
CA LYS A 23 -17.78 -5.71 -22.91
C LYS A 23 -17.26 -4.75 -21.85
N TRP A 24 -17.06 -5.24 -20.64
CA TRP A 24 -16.36 -4.50 -19.59
C TRP A 24 -14.85 -4.67 -19.77
N LEU A 25 -14.16 -3.57 -20.02
CA LEU A 25 -12.71 -3.53 -20.17
C LEU A 25 -12.12 -2.64 -19.07
N VAL A 26 -10.87 -2.89 -18.68
CA VAL A 26 -10.15 -1.95 -17.81
C VAL A 26 -9.95 -0.65 -18.57
N ARG A 27 -10.30 0.48 -17.96
CA ARG A 27 -10.25 1.79 -18.62
C ARG A 27 -8.84 2.12 -19.06
N THR A 28 -8.68 2.53 -20.32
CA THR A 28 -7.33 2.72 -20.88
C THR A 28 -6.58 3.91 -20.25
N SER A 29 -7.30 4.97 -19.84
CA SER A 29 -6.69 6.21 -19.32
C SER A 29 -6.37 6.17 -17.83
N ASN A 30 -7.26 5.61 -17.01
CA ASN A 30 -7.15 5.58 -15.55
C ASN A 30 -7.71 4.29 -14.93
N GLY A 31 -7.61 3.18 -15.66
CA GLY A 31 -8.13 1.88 -15.25
C GLY A 31 -7.40 1.25 -14.07
N LEU A 32 -6.19 1.72 -13.75
CA LEU A 32 -5.44 1.32 -12.57
C LEU A 32 -5.02 2.55 -11.78
N LYS A 33 -5.69 2.81 -10.66
CA LYS A 33 -5.34 3.93 -9.79
C LYS A 33 -4.71 3.39 -8.52
N THR A 34 -3.38 3.50 -8.41
CA THR A 34 -2.71 3.18 -7.15
C THR A 34 -2.91 4.32 -6.16
N LEU A 35 -3.43 3.99 -4.98
CA LEU A 35 -3.63 4.93 -3.88
C LEU A 35 -2.34 5.09 -3.06
N ASN A 36 -2.21 6.21 -2.35
CA ASN A 36 -1.09 6.40 -1.43
C ASN A 36 -1.31 5.54 -0.18
N PRO A 37 -0.45 4.55 0.10
CA PRO A 37 -0.61 3.67 1.27
C PRO A 37 -0.63 4.41 2.61
N GLU A 38 -0.05 5.61 2.70
CA GLU A 38 -0.05 6.41 3.94
C GLU A 38 -1.44 6.82 4.42
N TYR A 39 -2.40 6.93 3.49
CA TYR A 39 -3.77 7.34 3.80
C TYR A 39 -4.73 6.16 3.98
N ILE A 40 -4.26 4.93 3.76
CA ILE A 40 -5.10 3.75 3.73
C ILE A 40 -5.17 3.06 5.09
N LYS A 41 -6.39 2.69 5.49
CA LYS A 41 -6.66 1.82 6.64
C LYS A 41 -7.46 0.59 6.23
N PHE A 42 -7.01 -0.58 6.68
CA PHE A 42 -7.73 -1.84 6.59
C PHE A 42 -8.46 -2.14 7.89
N PHE A 43 -9.71 -2.57 7.77
CA PHE A 43 -10.50 -3.12 8.87
C PHE A 43 -10.80 -4.57 8.56
N SER A 44 -10.44 -5.46 9.47
CA SER A 44 -10.70 -6.88 9.36
C SER A 44 -11.52 -7.40 10.54
N ASP A 45 -12.20 -8.52 10.34
CA ASP A 45 -12.82 -9.25 11.44
C ASP A 45 -11.76 -9.94 12.34
N PRO A 46 -12.16 -10.55 13.47
CA PRO A 46 -11.24 -11.29 14.34
C PRO A 46 -10.56 -12.49 13.66
N PHE A 47 -11.07 -12.96 12.52
CA PHE A 47 -10.52 -14.07 11.73
C PHE A 47 -9.56 -13.59 10.62
N GLY A 48 -9.41 -12.27 10.44
CA GLY A 48 -8.52 -11.65 9.45
C GLY A 48 -9.17 -11.43 8.08
N ASN A 49 -10.48 -11.62 7.93
CA ASN A 49 -11.19 -11.30 6.69
C ASN A 49 -11.33 -9.79 6.55
N LEU A 50 -11.03 -9.27 5.35
CA LEU A 50 -11.13 -7.85 5.08
C LEU A 50 -12.60 -7.41 5.01
N MET A 51 -12.97 -6.47 5.86
CA MET A 51 -14.34 -5.94 5.97
C MET A 51 -14.49 -4.58 5.31
N LYS A 52 -13.44 -3.75 5.34
CA LYS A 52 -13.48 -2.38 4.83
C LYS A 52 -12.07 -1.86 4.55
N ILE A 53 -11.96 -1.03 3.51
CA ILE A 53 -10.79 -0.19 3.24
C ILE A 53 -11.26 1.27 3.33
N GLU A 54 -10.52 2.09 4.05
CA GLU A 54 -10.80 3.51 4.21
C GLU A 54 -9.60 4.33 3.78
N GLU A 55 -9.84 5.42 3.05
CA GLU A 55 -8.85 6.41 2.69
C GLU A 55 -9.08 7.71 3.47
N ASN A 56 -8.05 8.22 4.13
CA ASN A 56 -8.10 9.48 4.87
C ASN A 56 -7.51 10.62 4.04
N ILE A 57 -8.36 11.50 3.50
CA ILE A 57 -7.95 12.64 2.69
C ILE A 57 -8.45 13.93 3.35
N GLY A 58 -7.54 14.86 3.65
CA GLY A 58 -7.91 16.20 4.12
C GLY A 58 -8.69 16.22 5.44
N GLY A 59 -8.51 15.21 6.30
CA GLY A 59 -9.21 15.08 7.58
C GLY A 59 -10.56 14.34 7.49
N SER A 60 -10.99 13.93 6.29
CA SER A 60 -12.18 13.14 6.08
C SER A 60 -11.82 11.70 5.71
N SER A 61 -12.64 10.77 6.17
CA SER A 61 -12.52 9.34 5.88
C SER A 61 -13.51 8.94 4.79
N VAL A 62 -13.03 8.29 3.73
CA VAL A 62 -13.84 7.81 2.61
C VAL A 62 -13.73 6.30 2.48
N ASP A 63 -14.87 5.63 2.35
CA ASP A 63 -14.95 4.19 2.21
C ASP A 63 -14.69 3.79 0.75
N LEU A 64 -13.73 2.89 0.54
CA LEU A 64 -13.37 2.42 -0.78
C LEU A 64 -14.16 1.15 -1.16
N PRO A 65 -14.60 1.04 -2.42
CA PRO A 65 -15.37 -0.12 -2.89
C PRO A 65 -14.50 -1.38 -3.00
N LEU A 66 -14.70 -2.35 -2.10
CA LEU A 66 -13.89 -3.58 -2.01
C LEU A 66 -13.89 -4.41 -3.31
N ASP A 67 -15.00 -4.43 -4.05
CA ASP A 67 -15.19 -5.21 -5.28
C ASP A 67 -14.24 -4.80 -6.41
N ARG A 68 -13.59 -3.64 -6.29
CA ARG A 68 -12.69 -3.08 -7.31
C ARG A 68 -11.27 -2.86 -6.82
N MET A 69 -10.95 -3.31 -5.61
CA MET A 69 -9.64 -3.06 -4.99
C MET A 69 -8.72 -4.26 -5.12
N LEU A 70 -7.56 -4.03 -5.73
CA LEU A 70 -6.45 -4.97 -5.72
C LEU A 70 -5.48 -4.58 -4.60
N ILE A 71 -5.39 -5.43 -3.58
CA ILE A 71 -4.43 -5.28 -2.48
C ILE A 71 -3.26 -6.23 -2.74
N TRP A 72 -2.06 -5.67 -2.72
CA TRP A 72 -0.83 -6.44 -2.73
C TRP A 72 -0.06 -6.17 -1.43
N SER A 73 0.18 -7.21 -0.64
CA SER A 73 0.92 -7.11 0.63
C SER A 73 2.19 -7.95 0.54
N HIS A 74 3.34 -7.35 0.83
CA HIS A 74 4.62 -8.03 0.84
C HIS A 74 4.85 -8.73 2.18
N ASN A 75 5.33 -9.97 2.15
CA ASN A 75 5.64 -10.80 3.33
C ASN A 75 4.49 -10.87 4.36
N ARG A 76 3.25 -11.02 3.87
CA ARG A 76 2.05 -11.03 4.70
C ARG A 76 2.12 -12.15 5.75
N LYS A 77 2.15 -11.79 7.04
CA LYS A 77 1.98 -12.74 8.15
C LYS A 77 0.52 -12.75 8.58
N PHE A 78 -0.15 -13.89 8.37
CA PHE A 78 -1.52 -14.16 8.82
C PHE A 78 -2.56 -13.13 8.31
N GLY A 79 -3.51 -12.72 9.15
CA GLY A 79 -4.61 -11.80 8.83
C GLY A 79 -4.23 -10.30 8.74
N ASN A 80 -2.94 -9.96 8.77
CA ASN A 80 -2.50 -8.57 8.68
C ASN A 80 -2.40 -8.11 7.21
N TRP A 81 -3.26 -7.17 6.79
CA TRP A 81 -3.32 -6.66 5.42
C TRP A 81 -2.21 -5.65 5.07
N TYR A 82 -1.48 -5.11 6.05
CA TYR A 82 -0.43 -4.10 5.84
C TYR A 82 0.94 -4.69 5.41
N GLY A 83 1.15 -6.00 5.53
CA GLY A 83 2.43 -6.64 5.18
C GLY A 83 3.62 -6.16 6.01
N GLU A 84 4.84 -6.45 5.56
CA GLU A 84 6.09 -6.00 6.17
C GLU A 84 6.94 -5.24 5.14
N SER A 85 7.29 -3.99 5.46
CA SER A 85 8.16 -3.16 4.62
C SER A 85 9.57 -3.75 4.55
N LEU A 86 10.13 -3.86 3.34
CA LEU A 86 11.52 -4.28 3.15
C LEU A 86 12.51 -3.21 3.68
N LEU A 87 12.11 -1.93 3.69
CA LEU A 87 12.94 -0.84 4.20
C LEU A 87 13.21 -0.95 5.71
N ASN A 88 12.37 -1.63 6.49
CA ASN A 88 12.68 -1.91 7.90
C ASN A 88 13.98 -2.73 8.05
N ALA A 89 14.23 -3.66 7.13
CA ALA A 89 15.47 -4.44 7.14
C ALA A 89 16.69 -3.58 6.72
N CYS A 90 16.50 -2.67 5.77
CA CYS A 90 17.56 -1.78 5.29
C CYS A 90 17.83 -0.56 6.20
N TYR A 91 16.85 -0.14 7.01
CA TYR A 91 16.95 1.04 7.87
C TYR A 91 18.07 0.90 8.91
N LYS A 92 18.25 -0.28 9.50
CA LYS A 92 19.37 -0.54 10.42
C LYS A 92 20.73 -0.31 9.76
N ASN A 93 20.92 -0.86 8.56
CA ASN A 93 22.19 -0.74 7.83
C ASN A 93 22.45 0.71 7.38
N TRP A 94 21.41 1.42 6.94
CA TRP A 94 21.52 2.83 6.58
C TRP A 94 21.82 3.72 7.80
N PHE A 95 21.13 3.51 8.93
CA PHE A 95 21.37 4.24 10.17
C PHE A 95 22.79 4.05 10.70
N ILE A 96 23.30 2.81 10.69
CA ILE A 96 24.69 2.52 11.10
C ILE A 96 25.69 3.24 10.18
N LYS A 97 25.45 3.24 8.86
CA LYS A 97 26.28 3.95 7.89
C LYS A 97 26.26 5.48 8.12
N ASP A 98 25.09 6.06 8.36
CA ASP A 98 24.94 7.49 8.64
C ASP A 98 25.64 7.90 9.94
N ALA A 99 25.51 7.09 11.00
CA ALA A 99 26.24 7.28 12.25
C ALA A 99 27.76 7.22 12.03
N MET A 100 28.26 6.22 11.30
CA MET A 100 29.68 6.10 10.98
C MET A 100 30.23 7.30 10.20
N LEU A 101 29.49 7.79 9.20
CA LEU A 101 29.89 8.97 8.42
C LEU A 101 29.93 10.24 9.27
N LYS A 102 29.00 10.40 10.22
CA LYS A 102 29.01 11.52 11.17
C LYS A 102 30.18 11.44 12.15
N PHE A 103 30.51 10.26 12.65
CA PHE A 103 31.70 10.07 13.48
C PHE A 103 33.01 10.34 12.73
N ALA A 104 33.10 9.90 11.46
CA ALA A 104 34.30 10.09 10.64
C ALA A 104 34.54 11.55 10.23
N ASN A 105 33.50 12.40 10.19
CA ASN A 105 33.62 13.83 9.86
C ASN A 105 33.85 14.73 11.09
N ILE A 106 33.86 14.18 12.31
CA ILE A 106 34.07 14.91 13.58
C ILE A 106 35.47 14.61 14.17
N GLY A 107 36.25 13.69 13.57
CA GLY A 107 37.66 13.43 13.91
C GLY A 107 38.62 13.99 12.87
#